data_AF-A0A3Q8WAR2-F1
#
_entry.id   AF-A0A3Q8WAR2-F1
#
_cell.length_a   1.000
_cell.length_b   1.000
_cell.length_c   1.000
_cell.angle_alpha   90.00
_cell.angle_beta   90.00
_cell.angle_gamma   90.00
#
_symmetry.space_group_name_H-M   'P 1'
#
loop_
_entity.id
_entity.type
_entity.pdbx_description
1 polymer ?
#
loop_
_entity_poly.entity_id
_entity_poly.type
_entity_poly.pdbx_seq_one_letter_code
_entity_poly.pdbx_strand_id
1 'polypeptide(L)'
;MKHFILVAGYPQPPKSLPFRAYCENRVQQHLAANKAKEDLVFQILDVGNGENVVRTFTYPGGNRTETRAALRTHVRVTRAHYDGNAFKDGQVGVMSALDVYAAVQEIGIRKPGTLMELSFFSHGHAGGPVLVDSWDDGQYDVPGDPPATRTRFLGADLRDPDDMDPRPKDFRAANMEPQALAAFRAAYHPDAVNWSWGCASAPNVNEILHKLELHPDYRSSGLADDKVLVFSTLTPANVADLELMLRLKFTDPRKVELPFGALRQYVRRHLLGSYAHALAVASGRTTFGALIGTFAEPDPAGPRPLMRVHPHFTRHFTFYRNYFGFTFDPERRWYGAFRPTFT
;
A
#
# COMPACT_ATOMS: atom_id res chain seq x y z
N MET A 1 11.98 19.75 -15.08
CA MET A 1 10.99 18.74 -15.52
C MET A 1 10.71 17.83 -14.35
N LYS A 2 9.43 17.59 -14.04
CA LYS A 2 8.97 16.75 -12.91
C LYS A 2 8.36 15.45 -13.42
N HIS A 3 8.62 14.34 -12.72
CA HIS A 3 8.16 13.00 -13.11
C HIS A 3 7.13 12.45 -12.13
N PHE A 4 6.17 11.70 -12.65
CA PHE A 4 5.10 11.06 -11.90
C PHE A 4 4.90 9.64 -12.45
N ILE A 5 4.87 8.64 -11.58
CA ILE A 5 4.53 7.26 -11.95
C ILE A 5 3.20 6.90 -11.29
N LEU A 6 2.21 6.56 -12.11
CA LEU A 6 0.86 6.19 -11.68
C LEU A 6 0.57 4.76 -12.14
N VAL A 7 0.29 3.87 -11.21
CA VAL A 7 0.05 2.44 -11.49
C VAL A 7 -1.43 2.15 -11.38
N ALA A 8 -2.03 1.60 -12.43
CA ALA A 8 -3.40 1.12 -12.44
C ALA A 8 -3.41 -0.41 -12.34
N GLY A 9 -3.82 -0.93 -11.18
CA GLY A 9 -4.10 -2.35 -11.01
C GLY A 9 -5.33 -2.79 -11.81
N TYR A 10 -5.51 -4.11 -11.92
CA TYR A 10 -6.69 -4.74 -12.50
C TYR A 10 -7.04 -6.06 -11.77
N PRO A 11 -7.20 -6.04 -10.43
CA PRO A 11 -7.55 -7.24 -9.66
C PRO A 11 -8.99 -7.67 -9.95
N GLN A 12 -9.24 -8.97 -10.07
CA GLN A 12 -10.60 -9.55 -10.19
C GLN A 12 -11.45 -9.06 -11.38
N PRO A 13 -10.97 -9.18 -12.63
CA PRO A 13 -11.75 -8.81 -13.80
C PRO A 13 -13.02 -9.67 -13.97
N PRO A 14 -14.14 -9.09 -14.43
CA PRO A 14 -14.33 -7.71 -14.87
C PRO A 14 -14.82 -6.75 -13.77
N LYS A 15 -14.79 -7.15 -12.50
CA LYS A 15 -15.40 -6.40 -11.38
C LYS A 15 -14.47 -5.34 -10.77
N SER A 16 -13.24 -5.23 -11.27
CA SER A 16 -12.25 -4.26 -10.82
C SER A 16 -12.80 -2.84 -10.84
N LEU A 17 -12.44 -2.05 -9.83
CA LEU A 17 -12.66 -0.60 -9.90
C LEU A 17 -11.90 -0.01 -11.10
N PRO A 18 -12.33 1.16 -11.63
CA PRO A 18 -11.74 1.76 -12.81
C PRO A 18 -10.41 2.47 -12.47
N PHE A 19 -9.41 1.74 -11.97
CA PHE A 19 -8.14 2.30 -11.52
C PHE A 19 -7.41 3.10 -12.60
N ARG A 20 -7.56 2.72 -13.88
CA ARG A 20 -7.06 3.54 -15.00
C ARG A 20 -7.68 4.93 -15.02
N ALA A 21 -8.98 5.06 -14.77
CA ALA A 21 -9.65 6.35 -14.69
C ALA A 21 -9.13 7.17 -13.50
N TYR A 22 -8.77 6.53 -12.37
CA TYR A 22 -8.14 7.22 -11.25
C TYR A 22 -6.75 7.77 -11.59
N CYS A 23 -5.93 7.03 -12.33
CA CYS A 23 -4.67 7.56 -12.86
C CYS A 23 -4.91 8.80 -13.73
N GLU A 24 -5.87 8.77 -14.65
CA GLU A 24 -6.20 9.93 -15.50
C GLU A 24 -6.72 11.12 -14.67
N ASN A 25 -7.59 10.86 -13.68
CA ASN A 25 -8.04 11.87 -12.74
C ASN A 25 -6.88 12.52 -11.99
N ARG A 26 -5.89 11.72 -11.56
CA ARG A 26 -4.69 12.19 -10.86
C ARG A 26 -3.80 13.06 -11.75
N VAL A 27 -3.58 12.67 -13.02
CA VAL A 27 -2.92 13.53 -14.02
C VAL A 27 -3.62 14.89 -14.10
N GLN A 28 -4.94 14.90 -14.22
CA GLN A 28 -5.70 16.15 -14.34
C GLN A 28 -5.66 17.00 -13.08
N GLN A 29 -5.56 16.41 -11.89
CA GLN A 29 -5.36 17.14 -10.63
C GLN A 29 -4.00 17.82 -10.59
N HIS A 30 -2.91 17.12 -10.94
CA HIS A 30 -1.57 17.73 -11.00
C HIS A 30 -1.47 18.82 -12.05
N LEU A 31 -2.07 18.63 -13.23
CA LEU A 31 -2.12 19.68 -14.26
C LEU A 31 -2.87 20.92 -13.76
N ALA A 32 -3.97 20.74 -13.03
CA ALA A 32 -4.71 21.86 -12.46
C ALA A 32 -3.92 22.58 -11.35
N ALA A 33 -3.12 21.85 -10.57
CA ALA A 33 -2.26 22.39 -9.53
C ALA A 33 -0.98 23.07 -10.06
N ASN A 34 -0.53 22.72 -11.27
CA ASN A 34 0.69 23.25 -11.89
C ASN A 34 0.51 24.71 -12.40
N LYS A 35 0.37 25.66 -11.47
CA LYS A 35 0.22 27.08 -11.79
C LYS A 35 1.50 27.71 -12.35
N ALA A 36 2.65 27.18 -11.96
CA ALA A 36 3.96 27.59 -12.43
C ALA A 36 4.26 27.15 -13.87
N LYS A 37 3.39 26.32 -14.48
CA LYS A 37 3.55 25.81 -15.85
C LYS A 37 4.89 25.10 -16.06
N GLU A 38 5.31 24.32 -15.06
CA GLU A 38 6.51 23.50 -15.16
C GLU A 38 6.28 22.31 -16.10
N ASP A 39 7.31 21.87 -16.81
CA ASP A 39 7.23 20.67 -17.64
C ASP A 39 7.01 19.42 -16.77
N LEU A 40 5.98 18.64 -17.11
CA LEU A 40 5.59 17.44 -16.38
C LEU A 40 5.64 16.19 -17.29
N VAL A 41 6.10 15.08 -16.74
CA VAL A 41 6.04 13.77 -17.39
C VAL A 41 5.28 12.81 -16.49
N PHE A 42 4.20 12.24 -17.02
CA PHE A 42 3.43 11.19 -16.36
C PHE A 42 3.68 9.88 -17.09
N GLN A 43 4.06 8.85 -16.33
CA GLN A 43 4.11 7.48 -16.78
C GLN A 43 2.97 6.72 -16.11
N ILE A 44 2.02 6.24 -16.91
CA ILE A 44 0.89 5.42 -16.44
C ILE A 44 1.19 3.98 -16.81
N LEU A 45 1.41 3.16 -15.78
CA LEU A 45 1.60 1.72 -15.88
C LEU A 45 0.24 1.04 -15.72
N ASP A 46 -0.35 0.62 -16.83
CA ASP A 46 -1.69 0.04 -16.90
C ASP A 46 -1.60 -1.49 -17.00
N VAL A 47 -1.72 -2.14 -15.84
CA VAL A 47 -1.56 -3.59 -15.71
C VAL A 47 -2.65 -4.32 -16.49
N GLY A 48 -3.90 -3.82 -16.43
CA GLY A 48 -5.03 -4.44 -17.13
C GLY A 48 -4.84 -4.48 -18.64
N ASN A 49 -4.32 -3.40 -19.23
CA ASN A 49 -4.07 -3.33 -20.67
C ASN A 49 -2.67 -3.81 -21.09
N GLY A 50 -1.76 -4.05 -20.16
CA GLY A 50 -0.35 -4.38 -20.43
C GLY A 50 0.41 -3.20 -21.07
N GLU A 51 0.01 -1.97 -20.74
CA GLU A 51 0.45 -0.76 -21.43
C GLU A 51 1.25 0.18 -20.52
N ASN A 52 2.33 0.73 -21.07
CA ASN A 52 3.04 1.87 -20.50
C ASN A 52 2.68 3.12 -21.32
N VAL A 53 1.96 4.05 -20.71
CA VAL A 53 1.54 5.31 -21.35
C VAL A 53 2.34 6.46 -20.78
N VAL A 54 3.14 7.10 -21.62
CA VAL A 54 3.92 8.30 -21.26
C VAL A 54 3.22 9.53 -21.83
N ARG A 55 2.87 10.47 -20.95
CA ARG A 55 2.31 11.77 -21.31
C ARG A 55 3.28 12.86 -20.88
N THR A 56 3.73 13.68 -21.82
CA THR A 56 4.61 14.82 -21.53
C THR A 56 3.84 16.11 -21.78
N PHE A 57 3.86 16.99 -20.80
CA PHE A 57 3.26 18.32 -20.87
C PHE A 57 4.35 19.36 -20.81
N THR A 58 4.45 20.19 -21.85
CA THR A 58 5.39 21.31 -21.90
C THR A 58 4.64 22.63 -22.09
N TYR A 59 5.31 23.75 -21.81
CA TYR A 59 4.70 25.07 -21.87
C TYR A 59 5.47 26.08 -22.75
N PRO A 60 5.76 25.78 -24.03
CA PRO A 60 6.46 26.72 -24.91
C PRO A 60 5.62 28.00 -25.09
N GLY A 61 6.26 29.16 -24.88
CA GLY A 61 5.57 30.46 -24.92
C GLY A 61 4.43 30.58 -23.90
N GLY A 62 4.42 29.77 -22.85
CA GLY A 62 3.38 29.75 -21.81
C GLY A 62 2.10 28.98 -22.18
N ASN A 63 2.03 28.37 -23.36
CA ASN A 63 0.88 27.58 -23.81
C ASN A 63 1.13 26.09 -23.59
N ARG A 64 0.13 25.37 -23.07
CA ARG A 64 0.25 23.93 -22.80
C ARG A 64 0.26 23.13 -24.10
N THR A 65 1.31 22.34 -24.28
CA THR A 65 1.42 21.30 -25.32
C THR A 65 1.47 19.94 -24.65
N GLU A 66 0.77 18.96 -25.21
CA GLU A 66 0.82 17.57 -24.76
C GLU A 66 1.37 16.67 -25.86
N THR A 67 2.31 15.80 -25.51
CA THR A 67 2.64 14.62 -26.32
C THR A 67 2.28 13.36 -25.54
N ARG A 68 1.78 12.35 -26.26
CA ARG A 68 1.37 11.07 -25.68
C ARG A 68 1.97 9.94 -26.51
N ALA A 69 2.64 9.01 -25.82
CA ALA A 69 3.07 7.74 -26.36
C ALA A 69 2.46 6.61 -25.52
N ALA A 70 1.96 5.57 -26.18
CA ALA A 70 1.48 4.37 -25.52
C ALA A 70 2.19 3.17 -26.13
N LEU A 71 2.86 2.39 -25.29
CA LEU A 71 3.56 1.18 -25.70
C LEU A 71 2.96 0.01 -24.96
N ARG A 72 2.44 -0.97 -25.72
CA ARG A 72 2.05 -2.26 -25.15
C ARG A 72 3.28 -3.14 -25.08
N THR A 73 3.88 -3.18 -23.90
CA THR A 73 5.11 -3.95 -23.64
C THR A 73 4.83 -5.25 -22.89
N HIS A 74 3.60 -5.43 -22.39
CA HIS A 74 3.20 -6.58 -21.57
C HIS A 74 1.95 -7.26 -22.12
N VAL A 75 1.74 -8.49 -21.67
CA VAL A 75 0.52 -9.26 -21.93
C VAL A 75 -0.66 -8.58 -21.23
N ARG A 76 -1.79 -8.49 -21.95
CA ARG A 76 -3.03 -7.95 -21.42
C ARG A 76 -3.65 -8.91 -20.42
N VAL A 77 -3.99 -8.43 -19.23
CA VAL A 77 -4.68 -9.22 -18.21
C VAL A 77 -6.17 -9.36 -18.54
N THR A 78 -6.68 -10.59 -18.43
CA THR A 78 -8.07 -10.95 -18.70
C THR A 78 -8.56 -11.99 -17.70
N ARG A 79 -9.87 -12.29 -17.68
CA ARG A 79 -10.45 -13.34 -16.83
C ARG A 79 -9.79 -14.72 -17.01
N ALA A 80 -9.21 -15.00 -18.17
CA ALA A 80 -8.53 -16.27 -18.43
C ALA A 80 -7.28 -16.49 -17.55
N HIS A 81 -6.69 -15.42 -17.02
CA HIS A 81 -5.50 -15.48 -16.15
C HIS A 81 -5.85 -15.80 -14.69
N TYR A 82 -7.13 -16.02 -14.37
CA TYR A 82 -7.59 -16.21 -13.00
C TYR A 82 -8.22 -17.59 -12.80
N ASP A 83 -8.02 -18.16 -11.61
CA ASP A 83 -8.82 -19.24 -11.05
C ASP A 83 -9.58 -18.73 -9.83
N GLY A 84 -10.92 -18.79 -9.86
CA GLY A 84 -11.72 -18.07 -8.86
C GLY A 84 -11.36 -16.58 -8.85
N ASN A 85 -10.92 -16.02 -7.73
CA ASN A 85 -10.43 -14.64 -7.66
C ASN A 85 -8.90 -14.52 -7.68
N ALA A 86 -8.19 -15.64 -7.61
CA ALA A 86 -6.73 -15.67 -7.58
C ALA A 86 -6.15 -15.59 -8.99
N PHE A 87 -5.10 -14.80 -9.15
CA PHE A 87 -4.27 -14.83 -10.35
C PHE A 87 -3.49 -16.15 -10.40
N LYS A 88 -3.41 -16.76 -11.59
CA LYS A 88 -2.70 -18.02 -11.79
C LYS A 88 -1.19 -17.80 -11.76
N ASP A 89 -0.43 -18.82 -11.39
CA ASP A 89 1.02 -18.83 -11.53
C ASP A 89 1.45 -18.96 -13.00
N GLY A 90 2.72 -18.69 -13.29
CA GLY A 90 3.33 -18.90 -14.60
C GLY A 90 2.91 -17.91 -15.68
N GLN A 91 2.32 -16.77 -15.33
CA GLN A 91 1.81 -15.78 -16.29
C GLN A 91 2.94 -14.86 -16.80
N VAL A 92 3.84 -15.44 -17.60
CA VAL A 92 5.01 -14.75 -18.16
C VAL A 92 4.60 -13.55 -19.02
N GLY A 93 5.32 -12.44 -18.84
CA GLY A 93 5.15 -11.22 -19.64
C GLY A 93 3.99 -10.32 -19.19
N VAL A 94 3.29 -10.67 -18.11
CA VAL A 94 2.37 -9.76 -17.42
C VAL A 94 3.20 -8.76 -16.60
N MET A 95 2.73 -7.50 -16.55
CA MET A 95 3.37 -6.45 -15.77
C MET A 95 3.29 -6.75 -14.26
N SER A 96 4.42 -6.59 -13.58
CA SER A 96 4.60 -6.86 -12.15
C SER A 96 5.03 -5.61 -11.37
N ALA A 97 5.09 -5.72 -10.05
CA ALA A 97 5.70 -4.73 -9.18
C ALA A 97 7.17 -4.44 -9.56
N LEU A 98 7.90 -5.42 -10.07
CA LEU A 98 9.29 -5.27 -10.47
C LEU A 98 9.44 -4.29 -11.64
N ASP A 99 8.48 -4.30 -12.58
CA ASP A 99 8.47 -3.35 -13.70
C ASP A 99 8.22 -1.91 -13.23
N VAL A 100 7.40 -1.75 -12.19
CA VAL A 100 7.20 -0.45 -11.53
C VAL A 100 8.49 0.02 -10.88
N TYR A 101 9.18 -0.86 -10.14
CA TYR A 101 10.45 -0.52 -9.50
C TYR A 101 11.53 -0.18 -10.52
N ALA A 102 11.61 -0.93 -11.62
CA ALA A 102 12.52 -0.63 -12.73
C ALA A 102 12.24 0.74 -13.33
N ALA A 103 10.97 1.13 -13.51
CA ALA A 103 10.61 2.47 -13.99
C ALA A 103 11.07 3.58 -13.03
N VAL A 104 10.95 3.37 -11.72
CA VAL A 104 11.47 4.31 -10.70
C VAL A 104 13.01 4.37 -10.74
N GLN A 105 13.67 3.22 -10.76
CA GLN A 105 15.13 3.12 -10.82
C GLN A 105 15.71 3.80 -12.06
N GLU A 106 15.05 3.65 -13.22
CA GLU A 106 15.44 4.30 -14.47
C GLU A 106 15.40 5.84 -14.36
N ILE A 107 14.40 6.39 -13.65
CA ILE A 107 14.41 7.83 -13.31
C ILE A 107 15.60 8.14 -12.41
N GLY A 108 15.88 7.33 -11.39
CA GLY A 108 17.03 7.54 -10.51
C GLY A 108 18.38 7.51 -11.22
N ILE A 109 18.51 6.68 -12.26
CA ILE A 109 19.73 6.57 -13.05
C ILE A 109 19.87 7.75 -14.01
N ARG A 110 18.79 8.10 -14.73
CA ARG A 110 18.87 9.06 -15.85
C ARG A 110 18.49 10.48 -15.49
N LYS A 111 17.64 10.66 -14.48
CA LYS A 111 17.03 11.93 -14.07
C LYS A 111 16.88 11.96 -12.53
N PRO A 112 17.96 11.79 -11.77
CA PRO A 112 17.88 11.72 -10.30
C PRO A 112 17.21 12.98 -9.73
N GLY A 113 16.44 12.78 -8.67
CA GLY A 113 15.75 13.85 -7.94
C GLY A 113 14.57 14.48 -8.66
N THR A 114 13.99 13.84 -9.69
CA THR A 114 12.89 14.41 -10.48
C THR A 114 11.54 13.74 -10.27
N LEU A 115 11.49 12.54 -9.70
CA LEU A 115 10.24 11.85 -9.36
C LEU A 115 9.55 12.58 -8.20
N MET A 116 8.37 13.12 -8.45
CA MET A 116 7.53 13.83 -7.48
C MET A 116 6.49 12.92 -6.83
N GLU A 117 6.02 11.90 -7.55
CA GLU A 117 4.99 10.99 -7.05
C GLU A 117 5.13 9.58 -7.63
N LEU A 118 5.03 8.58 -6.75
CA LEU A 118 4.70 7.19 -7.10
C LEU A 118 3.36 6.84 -6.46
N SER A 119 2.35 6.55 -7.29
CA SER A 119 0.99 6.23 -6.82
C SER A 119 0.50 4.89 -7.34
N PHE A 120 0.10 4.00 -6.44
CA PHE A 120 -0.55 2.74 -6.77
C PHE A 120 -2.07 2.84 -6.58
N PHE A 121 -2.82 2.85 -7.68
CA PHE A 121 -4.27 2.75 -7.69
C PHE A 121 -4.67 1.29 -7.88
N SER A 122 -5.09 0.65 -6.80
CA SER A 122 -5.46 -0.76 -6.78
C SER A 122 -6.41 -1.07 -5.62
N HIS A 123 -6.86 -2.33 -5.51
CA HIS A 123 -7.27 -2.81 -4.19
C HIS A 123 -6.05 -2.74 -3.26
N GLY A 124 -6.28 -2.50 -1.98
CA GLY A 124 -5.21 -2.36 -1.00
C GLY A 124 -5.32 -3.45 0.05
N HIS A 125 -4.19 -4.08 0.34
CA HIS A 125 -3.99 -4.97 1.48
C HIS A 125 -2.90 -4.38 2.38
N ALA A 126 -2.88 -4.75 3.67
CA ALA A 126 -1.80 -4.33 4.56
C ALA A 126 -0.40 -4.72 4.02
N GLY A 127 -0.34 -5.89 3.36
CA GLY A 127 0.86 -6.39 2.69
C GLY A 127 1.23 -5.70 1.38
N GLY A 128 0.36 -4.84 0.81
CA GLY A 128 0.67 -4.09 -0.40
C GLY A 128 -0.54 -3.78 -1.30
N PRO A 129 -0.34 -2.91 -2.30
CA PRO A 129 -1.20 -2.80 -3.47
C PRO A 129 -1.45 -4.18 -4.11
N VAL A 130 -2.65 -4.38 -4.64
CA VAL A 130 -3.07 -5.61 -5.34
C VAL A 130 -3.23 -5.30 -6.82
N LEU A 131 -2.19 -5.55 -7.62
CA LEU A 131 -2.18 -5.27 -9.05
C LEU A 131 -3.03 -6.29 -9.81
N VAL A 132 -2.88 -7.57 -9.52
CA VAL A 132 -3.62 -8.66 -10.19
C VAL A 132 -4.20 -9.69 -9.23
N ASP A 133 -4.03 -9.57 -7.90
CA ASP A 133 -4.51 -10.57 -6.94
C ASP A 133 -3.68 -11.88 -7.05
N SER A 134 -2.36 -11.72 -7.18
CA SER A 134 -1.39 -12.81 -7.14
C SER A 134 -1.01 -13.13 -5.71
N TRP A 135 -0.65 -14.37 -5.47
CA TRP A 135 -0.23 -14.86 -4.16
C TRP A 135 1.28 -15.03 -4.12
N ASP A 136 1.80 -14.89 -2.91
CA ASP A 136 3.18 -15.20 -2.60
C ASP A 136 3.20 -16.56 -1.91
N ASP A 137 3.66 -17.61 -2.60
CA ASP A 137 3.73 -18.97 -2.06
C ASP A 137 4.61 -19.06 -0.79
N GLY A 138 5.45 -18.06 -0.57
CA GLY A 138 6.26 -17.89 0.64
C GLY A 138 5.53 -17.24 1.82
N GLN A 139 4.30 -16.74 1.66
CA GLN A 139 3.50 -16.22 2.77
C GLN A 139 2.90 -17.36 3.61
N TYR A 140 3.10 -17.25 4.92
CA TYR A 140 2.55 -18.13 5.94
C TYR A 140 1.03 -18.25 5.80
N ASP A 141 0.50 -19.45 6.09
CA ASP A 141 -0.93 -19.67 6.27
C ASP A 141 -1.49 -18.66 7.28
N VAL A 142 -2.31 -17.71 6.83
CA VAL A 142 -3.19 -16.96 7.73
C VAL A 142 -4.19 -17.98 8.27
N PRO A 143 -4.40 -18.09 9.59
CA PRO A 143 -5.39 -19.01 10.12
C PRO A 143 -6.78 -18.73 9.54
N GLY A 144 -7.27 -19.64 8.70
CA GLY A 144 -8.57 -19.53 8.03
C GLY A 144 -8.53 -19.43 6.50
N ASP A 145 -7.35 -19.19 5.90
CA ASP A 145 -7.21 -19.27 4.44
C ASP A 145 -7.05 -20.72 3.99
N PRO A 146 -7.68 -21.13 2.87
CA PRO A 146 -7.48 -22.46 2.33
C PRO A 146 -6.01 -22.64 1.92
N PRO A 147 -5.39 -23.81 2.20
CA PRO A 147 -4.01 -24.06 1.83
C PRO A 147 -3.88 -23.94 0.30
N ALA A 148 -3.09 -22.96 -0.16
CA ALA A 148 -2.75 -22.86 -1.57
C ALA A 148 -1.98 -24.13 -1.98
N THR A 149 -2.18 -24.59 -3.21
CA THR A 149 -1.37 -25.64 -3.83
C THR A 149 0.03 -25.08 -4.12
N ARG A 150 0.84 -24.93 -3.07
CA ARG A 150 2.19 -24.35 -3.09
C ARG A 150 3.12 -25.22 -3.92
N THR A 151 3.64 -24.72 -5.03
CA THR A 151 4.61 -25.49 -5.85
C THR A 151 6.05 -25.05 -5.63
N ARG A 152 6.32 -23.91 -4.96
CA ARG A 152 7.72 -23.50 -4.74
C ARG A 152 7.92 -22.61 -3.50
N PHE A 153 8.09 -23.20 -2.33
CA PHE A 153 8.54 -22.46 -1.15
C PHE A 153 10.01 -22.02 -1.31
N LEU A 154 10.23 -20.74 -1.64
CA LEU A 154 11.58 -20.16 -1.76
C LEU A 154 12.15 -19.61 -0.43
N GLY A 155 11.39 -19.71 0.66
CA GLY A 155 11.71 -19.11 1.96
C GLY A 155 11.04 -17.74 2.15
N ALA A 156 10.71 -17.40 3.40
CA ALA A 156 9.89 -16.23 3.74
C ALA A 156 10.50 -14.86 3.35
N ASP A 157 11.78 -14.82 3.01
CA ASP A 157 12.52 -13.60 2.65
C ASP A 157 12.67 -13.38 1.14
N LEU A 158 12.52 -14.42 0.30
CA LEU A 158 12.70 -14.31 -1.15
C LEU A 158 11.38 -14.03 -1.85
N ARG A 159 11.41 -13.15 -2.86
CA ARG A 159 10.25 -12.87 -3.71
C ARG A 159 9.88 -14.12 -4.51
N ASP A 160 8.60 -14.44 -4.51
CA ASP A 160 8.03 -15.42 -5.39
C ASP A 160 8.02 -14.87 -6.83
N PRO A 161 8.63 -15.54 -7.81
CA PRO A 161 8.64 -15.07 -9.20
C PRO A 161 7.25 -15.03 -9.85
N ASP A 162 6.28 -15.78 -9.33
CA ASP A 162 4.89 -15.79 -9.82
C ASP A 162 4.02 -14.74 -9.13
N ASP A 163 4.48 -14.16 -8.02
CA ASP A 163 3.83 -13.02 -7.39
C ASP A 163 4.11 -11.74 -8.18
N MET A 164 3.06 -11.17 -8.76
CA MET A 164 3.10 -9.93 -9.54
C MET A 164 2.84 -8.70 -8.68
N ASP A 165 2.32 -8.88 -7.46
CA ASP A 165 1.92 -7.78 -6.58
C ASP A 165 3.10 -7.23 -5.75
N PRO A 166 3.06 -5.94 -5.36
CA PRO A 166 4.07 -5.37 -4.46
C PRO A 166 4.02 -5.99 -3.06
N ARG A 167 5.20 -6.23 -2.49
CA ARG A 167 5.38 -6.78 -1.13
C ARG A 167 6.41 -5.98 -0.32
N PRO A 168 6.34 -5.97 1.02
CA PRO A 168 7.31 -5.25 1.85
C PRO A 168 8.72 -5.82 1.69
N LYS A 169 8.82 -7.13 1.42
CA LYS A 169 10.09 -7.83 1.23
C LYS A 169 10.83 -7.43 -0.06
N ASP A 170 10.15 -6.80 -1.02
CA ASP A 170 10.76 -6.41 -2.31
C ASP A 170 11.96 -5.50 -2.15
N PHE A 171 11.99 -4.69 -1.09
CA PHE A 171 13.06 -3.73 -0.83
C PHE A 171 14.20 -4.31 0.04
N ARG A 172 14.12 -5.59 0.42
CA ARG A 172 15.21 -6.28 1.13
C ARG A 172 16.33 -6.58 0.14
N ALA A 173 17.57 -6.60 0.63
CA ALA A 173 18.76 -6.82 -0.20
C ALA A 173 18.69 -8.10 -1.06
N ALA A 174 18.01 -9.14 -0.59
CA ALA A 174 17.82 -10.39 -1.33
C ALA A 174 16.89 -10.27 -2.56
N ASN A 175 16.06 -9.21 -2.63
CA ASN A 175 15.08 -9.00 -3.70
C ASN A 175 15.34 -7.70 -4.50
N MET A 176 16.05 -6.75 -3.90
CA MET A 176 16.52 -5.52 -4.55
C MET A 176 17.94 -5.23 -4.11
N GLU A 177 18.89 -5.45 -5.03
CA GLU A 177 20.31 -5.23 -4.80
C GLU A 177 20.59 -3.79 -4.32
N PRO A 178 21.64 -3.56 -3.50
CA PRO A 178 21.94 -2.24 -2.94
C PRO A 178 22.05 -1.12 -3.97
N GLN A 179 22.61 -1.39 -5.16
CA GLN A 179 22.70 -0.39 -6.24
C GLN A 179 21.32 -0.08 -6.83
N ALA A 180 20.46 -1.09 -6.98
CA ALA A 180 19.09 -0.90 -7.46
C ALA A 180 18.26 -0.13 -6.44
N LEU A 181 18.41 -0.42 -5.14
CA LEU A 181 17.78 0.36 -4.07
C LEU A 181 18.30 1.81 -4.02
N ALA A 182 19.61 2.00 -4.23
CA ALA A 182 20.18 3.34 -4.32
C ALA A 182 19.63 4.13 -5.51
N ALA A 183 19.50 3.51 -6.69
CA ALA A 183 18.85 4.10 -7.85
C ALA A 183 17.37 4.41 -7.59
N PHE A 184 16.64 3.46 -6.99
CA PHE A 184 15.24 3.66 -6.62
C PHE A 184 15.07 4.91 -5.73
N ARG A 185 15.91 5.05 -4.70
CA ARG A 185 15.91 6.20 -3.80
C ARG A 185 16.34 7.50 -4.51
N ALA A 186 17.35 7.42 -5.38
CA ALA A 186 17.88 8.57 -6.12
C ALA A 186 16.85 9.19 -7.08
N ALA A 187 15.82 8.45 -7.49
CA ALA A 187 14.75 8.97 -8.35
C ALA A 187 13.99 10.15 -7.70
N TYR A 188 13.78 10.10 -6.38
CA TYR A 188 12.84 10.96 -5.67
C TYR A 188 13.36 12.36 -5.43
N HIS A 189 12.61 13.36 -5.90
CA HIS A 189 12.74 14.75 -5.47
C HIS A 189 12.58 14.87 -3.93
N PRO A 190 13.23 15.81 -3.24
CA PRO A 190 13.08 15.99 -1.78
C PRO A 190 11.62 16.13 -1.30
N ASP A 191 10.80 16.83 -2.07
CA ASP A 191 9.36 17.05 -1.78
C ASP A 191 8.43 15.94 -2.30
N ALA A 192 9.00 14.84 -2.80
CA ALA A 192 8.22 13.76 -3.38
C ALA A 192 7.45 12.97 -2.31
N VAL A 193 6.35 12.35 -2.75
CA VAL A 193 5.48 11.53 -1.90
C VAL A 193 5.13 10.22 -2.61
N ASN A 194 4.79 9.21 -1.83
CA ASN A 194 4.20 7.98 -2.36
C ASN A 194 2.75 7.85 -1.93
N TRP A 195 1.95 7.14 -2.73
CA TRP A 195 0.61 6.73 -2.36
C TRP A 195 0.39 5.24 -2.59
N SER A 196 -0.14 4.59 -1.57
CA SER A 196 -0.72 3.26 -1.65
C SER A 196 -2.22 3.42 -1.48
N TRP A 197 -2.92 3.65 -2.59
CA TRP A 197 -4.38 3.81 -2.58
C TRP A 197 -5.06 2.47 -2.31
N GLY A 198 -6.28 2.52 -1.77
CA GLY A 198 -7.01 1.32 -1.36
C GLY A 198 -7.03 1.09 0.15
N CYS A 199 -7.38 -0.13 0.54
CA CYS A 199 -7.61 -0.53 1.93
C CYS A 199 -6.30 -0.97 2.63
N ALA A 200 -6.36 -1.12 3.94
CA ALA A 200 -5.41 -1.92 4.71
C ALA A 200 -6.21 -2.84 5.64
N SER A 201 -7.15 -3.57 5.02
CA SER A 201 -8.09 -4.42 5.75
C SER A 201 -7.33 -5.53 6.45
N ALA A 202 -7.35 -5.48 7.79
CA ALA A 202 -6.84 -6.51 8.66
C ALA A 202 -7.95 -6.79 9.67
N PRO A 203 -8.86 -7.73 9.39
CA PRO A 203 -10.10 -7.91 10.17
C PRO A 203 -9.84 -8.12 11.66
N ASN A 204 -8.82 -8.92 12.01
CA ASN A 204 -8.41 -9.13 13.41
C ASN A 204 -7.97 -7.83 14.08
N VAL A 205 -7.10 -7.05 13.43
CA VAL A 205 -6.64 -5.76 13.97
C VAL A 205 -7.81 -4.79 14.12
N ASN A 206 -8.70 -4.74 13.12
CA ASN A 206 -9.89 -3.89 13.18
C ASN A 206 -10.78 -4.24 14.38
N GLU A 207 -11.08 -5.53 14.56
CA GLU A 207 -11.94 -6.02 15.63
C GLU A 207 -11.30 -5.80 17.01
N ILE A 208 -9.99 -6.08 17.15
CA ILE A 208 -9.23 -5.85 18.39
C ILE A 208 -9.21 -4.36 18.74
N LEU A 209 -8.95 -3.48 17.78
CA LEU A 209 -9.00 -2.02 17.99
C LEU A 209 -10.40 -1.57 18.40
N HIS A 210 -11.45 -2.08 17.75
CA HIS A 210 -12.82 -1.75 18.11
C HIS A 210 -13.15 -2.17 19.56
N LYS A 211 -12.72 -3.36 19.98
CA LYS A 211 -12.89 -3.85 21.35
C LYS A 211 -12.09 -3.04 22.36
N LEU A 212 -10.86 -2.64 22.02
CA LEU A 212 -10.06 -1.71 22.83
C LEU A 212 -10.78 -0.37 22.99
N GLU A 213 -11.27 0.22 21.91
CA GLU A 213 -11.95 1.51 21.90
C GLU A 213 -13.26 1.54 22.70
N LEU A 214 -13.89 0.37 22.87
CA LEU A 214 -15.08 0.18 23.70
C LEU A 214 -14.77 -0.28 25.12
N HIS A 215 -13.51 -0.58 25.44
CA HIS A 215 -13.12 -1.06 26.76
C HIS A 215 -13.30 0.05 27.82
N PRO A 216 -13.91 -0.22 28.98
CA PRO A 216 -14.24 0.81 29.98
C PRO A 216 -13.00 1.56 30.52
N ASP A 217 -11.87 0.86 30.62
CA ASP A 217 -10.60 1.46 31.06
C ASP A 217 -9.81 2.14 29.94
N TYR A 218 -10.24 2.05 28.68
CA TYR A 218 -9.53 2.71 27.59
C TYR A 218 -9.69 4.23 27.68
N ARG A 219 -8.61 4.94 27.35
CA ARG A 219 -8.59 6.39 27.18
C ARG A 219 -7.98 6.69 25.83
N SER A 220 -8.48 7.71 25.14
CA SER A 220 -7.97 8.09 23.81
C SER A 220 -6.54 8.63 23.83
N SER A 221 -6.00 8.95 25.00
CA SER A 221 -4.63 9.43 25.20
C SER A 221 -4.18 9.18 26.64
N GLY A 222 -2.87 9.09 26.86
CA GLY A 222 -2.29 9.06 28.21
C GLY A 222 -2.47 7.74 28.98
N LEU A 223 -2.96 6.68 28.33
CA LEU A 223 -3.02 5.36 28.95
C LEU A 223 -1.60 4.79 29.10
N ALA A 224 -1.24 4.41 30.33
CA ALA A 224 0.09 3.86 30.64
C ALA A 224 0.25 2.45 30.04
N ASP A 225 1.49 2.10 29.67
CA ASP A 225 1.79 0.82 29.02
C ASP A 225 1.55 -0.40 29.91
N ASP A 226 1.76 -0.24 31.22
CA ASP A 226 1.59 -1.26 32.24
C ASP A 226 0.13 -1.41 32.69
N LYS A 227 -0.78 -0.54 32.23
CA LYS A 227 -2.22 -0.70 32.48
C LYS A 227 -2.70 -2.00 31.84
N VAL A 228 -3.06 -2.96 32.67
CA VAL A 228 -3.68 -4.22 32.24
C VAL A 228 -5.14 -3.96 31.86
N LEU A 229 -5.51 -4.44 30.67
CA LEU A 229 -6.88 -4.46 30.16
C LEU A 229 -7.35 -5.92 30.12
N VAL A 230 -8.62 -6.14 30.43
CA VAL A 230 -9.20 -7.49 30.56
C VAL A 230 -10.30 -7.64 29.52
N PHE A 231 -10.07 -8.50 28.54
CA PHE A 231 -11.00 -8.75 27.45
C PHE A 231 -11.67 -10.12 27.61
N SER A 232 -13.00 -10.12 27.72
CA SER A 232 -13.83 -11.33 27.75
C SER A 232 -14.60 -11.59 26.45
N THR A 233 -14.41 -10.73 25.44
CA THR A 233 -15.18 -10.73 24.19
C THR A 233 -14.33 -10.98 22.96
N LEU A 234 -13.01 -11.22 23.10
CA LEU A 234 -12.14 -11.57 21.99
C LEU A 234 -12.57 -12.90 21.36
N THR A 235 -12.59 -12.97 20.04
CA THR A 235 -12.88 -14.22 19.32
C THR A 235 -11.65 -15.14 19.35
N PRO A 236 -11.79 -16.46 19.15
CA PRO A 236 -10.64 -17.35 19.03
C PRO A 236 -9.62 -16.89 17.98
N ALA A 237 -10.08 -16.32 16.87
CA ALA A 237 -9.21 -15.75 15.84
C ALA A 237 -8.41 -14.54 16.34
N ASN A 238 -9.03 -13.62 17.09
CA ASN A 238 -8.30 -12.49 17.69
C ASN A 238 -7.23 -12.99 18.68
N VAL A 239 -7.56 -13.98 19.50
CA VAL A 239 -6.64 -14.54 20.49
C VAL A 239 -5.45 -15.21 19.80
N ALA A 240 -5.70 -16.05 18.79
CA ALA A 240 -4.65 -16.72 18.02
C ALA A 240 -3.73 -15.71 17.31
N ASP A 241 -4.28 -14.65 16.73
CA ASP A 241 -3.53 -13.59 16.08
C ASP A 241 -2.66 -12.81 17.08
N LEU A 242 -3.20 -12.45 18.25
CA LEU A 242 -2.44 -11.82 19.33
C LEU A 242 -1.30 -12.72 19.84
N GLU A 243 -1.56 -14.00 20.08
CA GLU A 243 -0.54 -14.96 20.52
C GLU A 243 0.61 -15.10 19.51
N LEU A 244 0.27 -15.23 18.23
CA LEU A 244 1.23 -15.30 17.13
C LEU A 244 2.05 -14.01 17.06
N MET A 245 1.35 -12.87 16.97
CA MET A 245 1.97 -11.58 16.73
C MET A 245 2.73 -11.04 17.93
N LEU A 246 2.41 -11.46 19.17
CA LEU A 246 3.15 -11.08 20.37
C LEU A 246 4.13 -12.16 20.85
N ARG A 247 4.08 -13.36 20.25
CA ARG A 247 4.87 -14.54 20.65
C ARG A 247 4.67 -14.91 22.13
N LEU A 248 3.41 -14.98 22.53
CA LEU A 248 2.98 -15.36 23.89
C LEU A 248 1.86 -16.39 23.82
N LYS A 249 1.50 -16.96 24.97
CA LYS A 249 0.31 -17.79 25.16
C LYS A 249 -0.53 -17.25 26.31
N PHE A 250 -1.84 -17.12 26.09
CA PHE A 250 -2.74 -16.70 27.16
C PHE A 250 -3.15 -17.90 28.01
N THR A 251 -3.14 -17.72 29.33
CA THR A 251 -3.53 -18.77 30.28
C THR A 251 -5.02 -19.11 30.16
N ASP A 252 -5.87 -18.09 29.99
CA ASP A 252 -7.30 -18.26 29.70
C ASP A 252 -7.67 -17.50 28.41
N PRO A 253 -7.88 -18.19 27.28
CA PRO A 253 -8.25 -17.55 26.03
C PRO A 253 -9.65 -16.93 26.04
N ARG A 254 -10.49 -17.20 27.06
CA ARG A 254 -11.82 -16.58 27.24
C ARG A 254 -11.76 -15.30 28.07
N LYS A 255 -10.66 -15.08 28.79
CA LYS A 255 -10.41 -13.91 29.61
C LYS A 255 -8.96 -13.47 29.44
N VAL A 256 -8.72 -12.71 28.39
CA VAL A 256 -7.39 -12.25 28.02
C VAL A 256 -7.02 -11.01 28.84
N GLU A 257 -5.98 -11.13 29.65
CA GLU A 257 -5.37 -10.02 30.38
C GLU A 257 -4.12 -9.56 29.62
N LEU A 258 -4.10 -8.30 29.19
CA LEU A 258 -3.05 -7.78 28.31
C LEU A 258 -2.67 -6.35 28.71
N PRO A 259 -1.39 -6.05 28.99
CA PRO A 259 -0.93 -4.68 29.17
C PRO A 259 -1.17 -3.86 27.91
N PHE A 260 -1.57 -2.60 28.07
CA PHE A 260 -1.81 -1.70 26.94
C PHE A 260 -0.57 -1.55 26.03
N GLY A 261 0.65 -1.58 26.60
CA GLY A 261 1.89 -1.57 25.83
C GLY A 261 2.05 -2.75 24.90
N ALA A 262 1.55 -3.94 25.28
CA ALA A 262 1.55 -5.11 24.40
C ALA A 262 0.56 -4.95 23.24
N LEU A 263 -0.62 -4.36 23.46
CA LEU A 263 -1.54 -3.99 22.37
C LEU A 263 -0.90 -2.97 21.42
N ARG A 264 -0.19 -1.96 21.94
CA ARG A 264 0.55 -1.02 21.10
C ARG A 264 1.64 -1.73 20.30
N GLN A 265 2.36 -2.68 20.91
CA GLN A 265 3.36 -3.48 20.20
C GLN A 265 2.74 -4.34 19.10
N TYR A 266 1.58 -4.96 19.34
CA TYR A 266 0.83 -5.72 18.34
C TYR A 266 0.52 -4.86 17.11
N VAL A 267 -0.11 -3.69 17.30
CA VAL A 267 -0.42 -2.78 16.20
C VAL A 267 0.85 -2.27 15.52
N ARG A 268 1.90 -1.96 16.29
CA ARG A 268 3.20 -1.54 15.75
C ARG A 268 3.79 -2.57 14.80
N ARG A 269 3.74 -3.86 15.15
CA ARG A 269 4.27 -4.94 14.29
C ARG A 269 3.57 -4.98 12.94
N HIS A 270 2.24 -4.79 12.90
CA HIS A 270 1.52 -4.68 11.62
C HIS A 270 1.89 -3.43 10.84
N LEU A 271 2.05 -2.27 11.49
CA LEU A 271 2.48 -1.04 10.83
C LEU A 271 3.87 -1.17 10.20
N LEU A 272 4.84 -1.70 10.95
CA LEU A 272 6.21 -1.95 10.48
C LEU A 272 6.28 -3.06 9.42
N GLY A 273 5.37 -4.02 9.47
CA GLY A 273 5.24 -5.08 8.47
C GLY A 273 4.52 -4.65 7.20
N SER A 274 4.00 -3.42 7.13
CA SER A 274 3.19 -2.97 6.00
C SER A 274 4.03 -2.53 4.80
N TYR A 275 3.44 -2.63 3.60
CA TYR A 275 4.08 -2.13 2.39
C TYR A 275 4.29 -0.61 2.43
N ALA A 276 3.33 0.14 2.99
CA ALA A 276 3.44 1.59 3.06
C ALA A 276 4.68 2.03 3.86
N HIS A 277 4.98 1.34 4.97
CA HIS A 277 6.21 1.54 5.73
C HIS A 277 7.44 1.16 4.93
N ALA A 278 7.46 -0.03 4.33
CA ALA A 278 8.60 -0.50 3.54
C ALA A 278 8.94 0.44 2.36
N LEU A 279 7.92 0.92 1.64
CA LEU A 279 8.08 1.89 0.57
C LEU A 279 8.59 3.25 1.08
N ALA A 280 8.13 3.69 2.26
CA ALA A 280 8.63 4.93 2.87
C ALA A 280 10.12 4.83 3.22
N VAL A 281 10.54 3.70 3.81
CA VAL A 281 11.95 3.44 4.14
C VAL A 281 12.81 3.31 2.87
N ALA A 282 12.34 2.57 1.87
CA ALA A 282 13.08 2.35 0.62
C ALA A 282 13.29 3.68 -0.13
N SER A 283 12.22 4.42 -0.38
CA SER A 283 12.26 5.71 -1.08
C SER A 283 12.91 6.83 -0.27
N GLY A 284 12.93 6.73 1.07
CA GLY A 284 13.30 7.85 1.94
C GLY A 284 12.29 9.01 1.86
N ARG A 285 11.06 8.74 1.45
CA ARG A 285 9.96 9.71 1.32
C ARG A 285 8.73 9.26 2.11
N THR A 286 7.84 10.21 2.39
CA THR A 286 6.58 9.87 3.07
C THR A 286 5.70 9.06 2.13
N THR A 287 5.13 7.98 2.64
CA THR A 287 4.10 7.21 1.95
C THR A 287 2.76 7.41 2.64
N PHE A 288 1.75 7.80 1.86
CA PHE A 288 0.36 7.85 2.33
C PHE A 288 -0.31 6.51 2.02
N GLY A 289 -0.82 5.87 3.06
CA GLY A 289 -1.46 4.54 2.97
C GLY A 289 -2.53 4.38 4.03
N ALA A 290 -3.50 3.49 3.80
CA ALA A 290 -4.54 3.24 4.78
C ALA A 290 -3.91 2.67 6.05
N LEU A 291 -4.41 3.08 7.21
CA LEU A 291 -3.94 2.54 8.49
C LEU A 291 -4.50 1.14 8.68
N ILE A 292 -3.73 0.26 9.32
CA ILE A 292 -4.09 -1.14 9.49
C ILE A 292 -5.48 -1.28 10.12
N GLY A 293 -6.30 -2.20 9.62
CA GLY A 293 -7.67 -2.38 10.12
C GLY A 293 -8.65 -1.32 9.64
N THR A 294 -8.32 -0.56 8.58
CA THR A 294 -9.24 0.35 7.91
C THR A 294 -9.48 -0.05 6.46
N PHE A 295 -10.61 0.35 5.89
CA PHE A 295 -10.93 0.16 4.48
C PHE A 295 -11.16 1.50 3.78
N ALA A 296 -10.93 1.48 2.47
CA ALA A 296 -11.18 2.60 1.59
C ALA A 296 -12.37 2.34 0.68
N GLU A 297 -12.95 3.43 0.21
CA GLU A 297 -14.07 3.48 -0.71
C GLU A 297 -13.77 4.48 -1.83
N PRO A 298 -14.50 4.42 -2.96
CA PRO A 298 -14.50 5.51 -3.92
C PRO A 298 -14.87 6.82 -3.21
N ASP A 299 -14.09 7.86 -3.42
CA ASP A 299 -14.41 9.17 -2.88
C ASP A 299 -15.54 9.80 -3.72
N PRO A 300 -16.73 10.05 -3.15
CA PRO A 300 -17.84 10.62 -3.91
C PRO A 300 -17.64 12.10 -4.28
N ALA A 301 -16.57 12.75 -3.83
CA ALA A 301 -16.37 14.18 -4.02
C ALA A 301 -15.92 14.58 -5.44
N GLY A 302 -16.79 15.32 -6.15
CA GLY A 302 -16.45 16.09 -7.34
C GLY A 302 -16.25 15.29 -8.65
N PRO A 303 -15.95 15.97 -9.77
CA PRO A 303 -15.92 15.35 -11.11
C PRO A 303 -14.71 14.43 -11.36
N ARG A 304 -13.79 14.28 -10.39
CA ARG A 304 -12.55 13.50 -10.52
C ARG A 304 -12.32 12.66 -9.26
N PRO A 305 -13.23 11.72 -8.97
CA PRO A 305 -13.12 10.91 -7.78
C PRO A 305 -11.86 10.04 -7.84
N LEU A 306 -11.22 9.88 -6.69
CA LEU A 306 -10.18 8.89 -6.44
C LEU A 306 -10.73 7.93 -5.36
N MET A 307 -9.92 7.63 -4.34
CA MET A 307 -10.31 6.84 -3.19
C MET A 307 -10.14 7.65 -1.90
N ARG A 308 -10.82 7.23 -0.84
CA ARG A 308 -10.63 7.75 0.52
C ARG A 308 -10.76 6.61 1.52
N VAL A 309 -10.06 6.68 2.64
CA VAL A 309 -10.32 5.81 3.79
C VAL A 309 -11.66 6.21 4.40
N HIS A 310 -12.49 5.23 4.76
CA HIS A 310 -13.84 5.47 5.24
C HIS A 310 -13.84 6.30 6.53
N PRO A 311 -14.58 7.43 6.62
CA PRO A 311 -14.48 8.37 7.75
C PRO A 311 -15.00 7.81 9.10
N HIS A 312 -15.80 6.74 9.08
CA HIS A 312 -16.28 6.08 10.31
C HIS A 312 -15.16 5.55 11.23
N PHE A 313 -13.94 5.38 10.73
CA PHE A 313 -12.77 5.00 11.54
C PHE A 313 -12.22 6.14 12.40
N THR A 314 -13.03 7.13 12.78
CA THR A 314 -12.60 8.31 13.55
C THR A 314 -11.92 7.93 14.88
N ARG A 315 -12.37 6.85 15.53
CA ARG A 315 -11.74 6.34 16.76
C ARG A 315 -10.37 5.71 16.48
N HIS A 316 -10.25 4.87 15.45
CA HIS A 316 -8.97 4.33 14.98
C HIS A 316 -8.00 5.46 14.66
N PHE A 317 -8.43 6.48 13.90
CA PHE A 317 -7.61 7.64 13.55
C PHE A 317 -7.10 8.38 14.80
N THR A 318 -7.96 8.52 15.82
CA THR A 318 -7.57 9.13 17.09
C THR A 318 -6.55 8.27 17.83
N PHE A 319 -6.74 6.95 17.86
CA PHE A 319 -5.77 6.01 18.44
C PHE A 319 -4.40 6.11 17.75
N TYR A 320 -4.36 6.03 16.42
CA TYR A 320 -3.11 6.14 15.64
C TYR A 320 -2.42 7.48 15.83
N ARG A 321 -3.18 8.58 15.81
CA ARG A 321 -2.61 9.92 16.06
C ARG A 321 -2.02 10.02 17.46
N ASN A 322 -2.76 9.60 18.48
CA ASN A 322 -2.39 9.88 19.87
C ASN A 322 -1.33 8.91 20.42
N TYR A 323 -1.32 7.65 19.98
CA TYR A 323 -0.40 6.64 20.48
C TYR A 323 0.77 6.31 19.54
N PHE A 324 0.68 6.68 18.27
CA PHE A 324 1.73 6.45 17.26
C PHE A 324 2.19 7.72 16.55
N GLY A 325 1.60 8.88 16.84
CA GLY A 325 2.02 10.17 16.26
C GLY A 325 1.70 10.32 14.78
N PHE A 326 0.77 9.52 14.24
CA PHE A 326 0.41 9.61 12.83
C PHE A 326 -0.24 10.96 12.49
N THR A 327 0.22 11.54 11.40
CA THR A 327 -0.49 12.60 10.67
C THR A 327 -1.22 12.00 9.48
N PHE A 328 -2.19 12.74 8.93
CA PHE A 328 -2.97 12.30 7.78
C PHE A 328 -2.62 13.09 6.53
N ASP A 329 -2.99 12.56 5.38
CA ASP A 329 -2.69 13.13 4.08
C ASP A 329 -3.25 14.57 3.90
N PRO A 330 -2.55 15.42 3.14
CA PRO A 330 -2.96 16.80 2.93
C PRO A 330 -4.24 16.94 2.08
N GLU A 331 -4.63 15.87 1.37
CA GLU A 331 -5.83 15.84 0.51
C GLU A 331 -7.10 15.50 1.29
N ARG A 332 -6.99 15.30 2.61
CA ARG A 332 -8.10 15.00 3.53
C ARG A 332 -8.86 13.73 3.14
N ARG A 333 -8.12 12.72 2.66
CA ARG A 333 -8.64 11.41 2.26
C ARG A 333 -8.45 10.33 3.34
N TRP A 334 -7.98 10.74 4.53
CA TRP A 334 -7.78 9.93 5.73
C TRP A 334 -6.73 8.81 5.59
N TYR A 335 -5.81 8.95 4.63
CA TYR A 335 -4.63 8.13 4.53
C TYR A 335 -3.59 8.56 5.58
N GLY A 336 -3.00 7.59 6.29
CA GLY A 336 -1.96 7.84 7.28
C GLY A 336 -0.60 8.09 6.63
N ALA A 337 0.18 9.02 7.20
CA ALA A 337 1.53 9.36 6.74
C ALA A 337 2.59 8.44 7.36
N PHE A 338 3.03 7.44 6.60
CA PHE A 338 4.17 6.60 6.97
C PHE A 338 5.47 7.34 6.65
N ARG A 339 6.17 7.77 7.70
CA ARG A 339 7.46 8.44 7.56
C ARG A 339 8.59 7.40 7.48
N PRO A 340 9.68 7.67 6.73
CA PRO A 340 10.84 6.78 6.68
C PRO A 340 11.46 6.48 8.05
N THR A 341 11.26 7.38 9.01
CA THR A 341 11.80 7.30 10.37
C THR A 341 10.83 6.68 11.38
N PHE A 342 9.69 6.16 10.94
CA PHE A 342 8.75 5.49 11.85
C PHE A 342 9.32 4.14 12.29
N THR A 343 9.36 3.90 13.61
CA THR A 343 9.96 2.72 14.27
C THR A 343 9.09 2.17 15.38
#